data_AF-A0A7S2LLY0-F1
#
_entry.id   AF-A0A7S2LLY0-F1
#
_cell.length_a   1.000
_cell.length_b   1.000
_cell.length_c   1.000
_cell.angle_alpha   90.00
_cell.angle_beta   90.00
_cell.angle_gamma   90.00
#
_symmetry.space_group_name_H-M   'P 1'
#
loop_
_entity.id
_entity.type
_entity.pdbx_description
1 polymer ?
#
loop_
_entity_poly.entity_id
_entity_poly.type
_entity_poly.pdbx_seq_one_letter_code
_entity_poly.pdbx_strand_id
1 'polypeptide(L)'
;SVDAKNCCLNDGVWTLPRRRDCDADTNNNTCTASSCNISVVKAKCVVNAAGVFADLTQNEVPADENLPQASFESMPRRGQYCVLSMRKAQTDATTAKLVRPIQPVPTQRTKGIFIFSSMYDQLIIGPTALDQSSRVDDDADSSVLLELKELAARVIPSIDPDSAYVGEWVGLRPATNHRDYQIHLYPEKRWITAAGIRSTGLTASLGVGKYVLRLLKSILAYPDDEASKSAQSSRTSPLPPVAMLMEQYCTSEDGCVEVNGFKYKVTHPITRFGWTEQYLAREINDFMTSCSLF
;
A
#
# COMPACT_ATOMS: atom_id res chain seq x y z
N SER A 1 10.51 -4.38 5.90
CA SER A 1 11.44 -4.01 4.81
C SER A 1 12.81 -4.63 5.10
N VAL A 2 13.58 -4.86 4.04
CA VAL A 2 15.00 -5.24 4.13
C VAL A 2 15.87 -3.99 3.91
N ASP A 3 17.09 -4.02 4.42
CA ASP A 3 18.07 -2.95 4.23
C ASP A 3 18.96 -3.25 3.01
N ALA A 4 18.79 -2.47 1.95
CA ALA A 4 19.59 -2.60 0.73
C ALA A 4 21.04 -2.11 0.93
N LYS A 5 21.27 -1.17 1.85
CA LYS A 5 22.59 -0.57 2.09
C LYS A 5 23.59 -1.57 2.66
N ASN A 6 23.12 -2.51 3.46
CA ASN A 6 23.93 -3.49 4.15
C ASN A 6 23.75 -4.91 3.58
N CYS A 7 23.31 -5.03 2.32
CA CYS A 7 23.14 -6.32 1.66
C CYS A 7 24.45 -6.79 1.02
N CYS A 8 24.56 -8.11 0.78
CA CYS A 8 25.66 -8.68 0.02
C CYS A 8 25.23 -9.87 -0.84
N LEU A 9 25.89 -10.06 -1.99
CA LEU A 9 25.68 -11.19 -2.90
C LEU A 9 26.90 -12.10 -2.88
N ASN A 10 26.76 -13.27 -2.24
CA ASN A 10 27.82 -14.29 -2.20
C ASN A 10 27.31 -15.58 -2.83
N ASP A 11 28.08 -16.13 -3.79
CA ASP A 11 27.76 -17.37 -4.50
C ASP A 11 26.32 -17.43 -5.06
N GLY A 12 25.84 -16.31 -5.56
CA GLY A 12 24.49 -16.18 -6.12
C GLY A 12 23.36 -16.16 -5.08
N VAL A 13 23.68 -15.94 -3.80
CA VAL A 13 22.73 -15.78 -2.70
C VAL A 13 22.88 -14.39 -2.07
N TRP A 14 21.81 -13.62 -2.11
CA TRP A 14 21.69 -12.36 -1.39
C TRP A 14 21.49 -12.61 0.09
N THR A 15 22.23 -11.89 0.93
CA THR A 15 21.99 -11.75 2.37
C THR A 15 21.53 -10.33 2.64
N LEU A 16 20.33 -10.20 3.22
CA LEU A 16 19.61 -8.94 3.37
C LEU A 16 19.20 -8.74 4.84
N PRO A 17 19.77 -7.76 5.55
CA PRO A 17 19.35 -7.43 6.92
C PRO A 17 17.89 -6.98 6.97
N ARG A 18 17.12 -7.38 7.99
CA ARG A 18 15.77 -6.85 8.21
C ARG A 18 15.82 -5.52 8.95
N ARG A 19 15.11 -4.50 8.43
CA ARG A 19 15.02 -3.18 9.08
C ARG A 19 14.28 -3.19 10.42
N ARG A 20 13.37 -4.14 10.68
CA ARG A 20 12.62 -4.18 11.95
C ARG A 20 13.49 -4.45 13.17
N ASP A 21 14.70 -4.98 12.97
CA ASP A 21 15.63 -5.28 14.05
C ASP A 21 16.72 -4.22 14.18
N CYS A 22 16.67 -3.12 13.41
CA CYS A 22 17.61 -1.99 13.53
C CYS A 22 17.00 -0.72 14.14
N ASP A 23 15.71 -0.71 14.45
CA ASP A 23 15.03 0.42 15.11
C ASP A 23 14.84 0.13 16.61
N ALA A 24 15.88 0.42 17.38
CA ALA A 24 15.75 0.82 18.78
C ALA A 24 16.32 2.25 18.91
N ASP A 25 15.49 3.15 19.46
CA ASP A 25 15.73 4.57 19.80
C ASP A 25 15.70 5.63 18.68
N THR A 26 14.50 6.11 18.36
CA THR A 26 14.25 7.35 17.60
C THR A 26 14.53 8.65 18.40
N ASN A 27 15.49 8.66 19.32
CA ASN A 27 15.86 9.90 20.03
C ASN A 27 17.37 10.17 20.15
N ASN A 28 18.25 9.33 19.59
CA ASN A 28 19.66 9.67 19.46
C ASN A 28 20.26 9.01 18.21
N ASN A 29 20.98 9.81 17.43
CA ASN A 29 21.56 9.48 16.13
C ASN A 29 22.79 8.54 16.22
N THR A 30 22.74 7.55 17.12
CA THR A 30 23.81 6.57 17.33
C THR A 30 23.22 5.23 17.75
N CYS A 31 22.97 4.35 16.80
CA CYS A 31 22.81 2.92 17.09
C CYS A 31 24.20 2.32 17.34
N THR A 32 24.52 2.02 18.60
CA THR A 32 25.68 1.18 18.92
C THR A 32 25.35 -0.26 18.55
N ALA A 33 26.17 -0.86 17.68
CA ALA A 33 25.93 -2.13 17.00
C ALA A 33 25.92 -3.40 17.90
N SER A 34 25.78 -3.28 19.22
CA SER A 34 26.05 -4.38 20.16
C SER A 34 24.83 -5.00 20.87
N SER A 35 23.59 -4.59 20.58
CA SER A 35 22.40 -5.17 21.27
C SER A 35 21.23 -5.59 20.38
N CYS A 36 21.31 -5.39 19.07
CA CYS A 36 20.26 -5.83 18.15
C CYS A 36 20.67 -7.11 17.42
N ASN A 37 19.97 -8.22 17.67
CA ASN A 37 20.06 -9.41 16.83
C ASN A 37 19.44 -9.10 15.46
N ILE A 38 20.23 -8.54 14.55
CA ILE A 38 19.78 -8.23 13.18
C ILE A 38 19.46 -9.55 12.48
N SER A 39 18.17 -9.86 12.30
CA SER A 39 17.80 -11.05 11.54
C SER A 39 18.05 -10.81 10.05
N VAL A 40 18.63 -11.81 9.39
CA VAL A 40 18.96 -11.75 7.96
C VAL A 40 18.01 -12.61 7.14
N VAL A 41 17.68 -12.14 5.95
CA VAL A 41 16.94 -12.90 4.93
C VAL A 41 17.93 -13.33 3.85
N LYS A 42 17.95 -14.62 3.53
CA LYS A 42 18.71 -15.15 2.39
C LYS A 42 17.79 -15.37 1.20
N ALA A 43 18.20 -14.92 0.02
CA ALA A 43 17.40 -15.03 -1.19
C ALA A 43 18.26 -15.35 -2.41
N LYS A 44 17.77 -16.21 -3.31
CA LYS A 44 18.44 -16.48 -4.61
C LYS A 44 18.25 -15.34 -5.61
N CYS A 45 17.22 -14.53 -5.44
CA CYS A 45 16.91 -13.38 -6.30
C CYS A 45 16.21 -12.31 -5.46
N VAL A 46 16.44 -11.04 -5.81
CA VAL A 46 15.76 -9.88 -5.21
C VAL A 46 14.86 -9.21 -6.24
N VAL A 47 13.65 -8.85 -5.83
CA VAL A 47 12.74 -8.02 -6.61
C VAL A 47 12.56 -6.69 -5.88
N ASN A 48 13.15 -5.62 -6.40
CA ASN A 48 12.95 -4.27 -5.94
C ASN A 48 11.61 -3.72 -6.47
N ALA A 49 10.62 -3.72 -5.59
CA ALA A 49 9.30 -3.14 -5.82
C ALA A 49 9.03 -1.99 -4.82
N ALA A 50 10.04 -1.19 -4.48
CA ALA A 50 9.97 -0.17 -3.42
C ALA A 50 9.19 1.11 -3.80
N GLY A 51 8.46 1.10 -4.93
CA GLY A 51 7.60 2.20 -5.34
C GLY A 51 8.37 3.51 -5.51
N VAL A 52 8.00 4.53 -4.72
CA VAL A 52 8.59 5.88 -4.75
C VAL A 52 10.09 5.87 -4.43
N PHE A 53 10.58 4.83 -3.76
CA PHE A 53 11.98 4.68 -3.35
C PHE A 53 12.76 3.67 -4.20
N ALA A 54 12.22 3.20 -5.33
CA ALA A 54 12.84 2.13 -6.10
C ALA A 54 14.22 2.51 -6.68
N ASP A 55 14.41 3.76 -7.10
CA ASP A 55 15.71 4.28 -7.53
C ASP A 55 16.73 4.25 -6.39
N LEU A 56 16.38 4.82 -5.24
CA LEU A 56 17.23 4.88 -4.06
C LEU A 56 17.57 3.49 -3.53
N THR A 57 16.58 2.60 -3.47
CA THR A 57 16.77 1.21 -2.99
C THR A 57 17.80 0.47 -3.85
N GLN A 58 17.81 0.70 -5.17
CA GLN A 58 18.81 0.11 -6.05
C GLN A 58 20.18 0.79 -5.90
N ASN A 59 20.20 2.11 -5.76
CA ASN A 59 21.43 2.89 -5.62
C ASN A 59 22.12 2.72 -4.27
N GLU A 60 21.38 2.33 -3.23
CA GLU A 60 21.90 2.02 -1.89
C GLU A 60 22.67 0.70 -1.84
N VAL A 61 22.46 -0.22 -2.80
CA VAL A 61 23.21 -1.49 -2.86
C VAL A 61 24.72 -1.19 -2.92
N PRO A 62 25.56 -1.83 -2.07
CA PRO A 62 26.99 -1.54 -2.03
C PRO A 62 27.65 -1.65 -3.41
N ALA A 63 28.55 -0.72 -3.71
CA ALA A 63 29.24 -0.67 -5.00
C ALA A 63 30.01 -1.96 -5.33
N ASP A 64 30.53 -2.64 -4.29
CA ASP A 64 31.26 -3.93 -4.43
C ASP A 64 30.38 -5.05 -4.99
N GLU A 65 29.05 -4.95 -4.83
CA GLU A 65 28.10 -5.88 -5.44
C GLU A 65 27.98 -5.68 -6.95
N ASN A 66 28.56 -4.61 -7.51
CA ASN A 66 28.59 -4.27 -8.93
C ASN A 66 27.19 -4.27 -9.58
N LEU A 67 26.14 -3.97 -8.81
CA LEU A 67 24.80 -3.75 -9.36
C LEU A 67 24.80 -2.38 -10.06
N PRO A 68 24.38 -2.29 -11.34
CA PRO A 68 24.27 -0.99 -12.00
C PRO A 68 23.32 -0.06 -11.23
N GLN A 69 23.70 1.21 -11.15
CA GLN A 69 22.81 2.26 -10.62
C GLN A 69 21.51 2.32 -11.43
N ALA A 70 20.44 2.79 -10.80
CA ALA A 70 19.13 2.92 -11.44
C ALA A 70 19.23 3.83 -12.69
N SER A 71 18.70 3.36 -13.82
CA SER A 71 18.65 4.10 -15.08
C SER A 71 17.50 5.13 -15.14
N PHE A 72 16.85 5.36 -14.01
CA PHE A 72 15.69 6.23 -13.84
C PHE A 72 15.80 6.94 -12.50
N GLU A 73 15.15 8.09 -12.40
CA GLU A 73 15.02 8.85 -11.17
C GLU A 73 13.55 8.91 -10.75
N SER A 74 13.26 8.70 -9.47
CA SER A 74 11.93 8.86 -8.91
C SER A 74 11.55 10.34 -8.88
N MET A 75 10.42 10.64 -9.50
CA MET A 75 9.79 11.96 -9.53
C MET A 75 8.34 11.80 -9.07
N PRO A 76 8.10 11.76 -7.75
CA PRO A 76 6.77 11.49 -7.21
C PRO A 76 5.73 12.46 -7.75
N ARG A 77 4.56 11.92 -8.08
CA ARG A 77 3.41 12.73 -8.48
C ARG A 77 2.37 12.73 -7.39
N ARG A 78 2.30 13.84 -6.66
CA ARG A 78 1.35 14.12 -5.60
C ARG A 78 -0.06 14.22 -6.15
N GLY A 79 -1.02 13.65 -5.42
CA GLY A 79 -2.43 13.71 -5.78
C GLY A 79 -3.30 13.76 -4.54
N GLN A 80 -3.96 14.89 -4.33
CA GLN A 80 -4.88 15.13 -3.23
C GLN A 80 -6.31 14.77 -3.64
N TYR A 81 -7.08 14.26 -2.68
CA TYR A 81 -8.46 13.86 -2.82
C TYR A 81 -9.31 14.50 -1.73
N CYS A 82 -10.54 14.86 -2.06
CA CYS A 82 -11.57 15.29 -1.12
C CYS A 82 -12.63 14.18 -0.98
N VAL A 83 -13.08 13.92 0.25
CA VAL A 83 -14.15 12.98 0.59
C VAL A 83 -15.37 13.75 1.08
N LEU A 84 -16.50 13.54 0.42
CA LEU A 84 -17.79 14.07 0.82
C LEU A 84 -18.75 12.91 1.17
N SER A 85 -19.54 13.07 2.22
CA SER A 85 -20.60 12.13 2.58
C SER A 85 -21.88 12.51 1.88
N MET A 86 -22.38 11.64 1.00
CA MET A 86 -23.67 11.85 0.35
C MET A 86 -24.83 11.85 1.36
N ARG A 87 -24.66 11.18 2.51
CA ARG A 87 -25.67 11.17 3.58
C ARG A 87 -25.77 12.51 4.32
N LYS A 88 -24.64 13.16 4.56
CA LYS A 88 -24.62 14.49 5.18
C LYS A 88 -25.10 15.58 4.21
N ALA A 89 -24.90 15.36 2.92
CA ALA A 89 -25.32 16.28 1.86
C ALA A 89 -26.81 16.19 1.50
N GLN A 90 -27.56 15.23 2.04
CA GLN A 90 -28.97 15.02 1.71
C GLN A 90 -29.84 16.10 2.35
N THR A 91 -30.06 17.17 1.60
CA THR A 91 -31.11 18.17 1.85
C THR A 91 -32.44 17.77 1.22
N ASP A 92 -32.44 16.83 0.27
CA ASP A 92 -33.64 16.32 -0.41
C ASP A 92 -33.51 14.81 -0.72
N ALA A 93 -34.63 14.07 -0.68
CA ALA A 93 -34.70 12.60 -0.81
C ALA A 93 -34.41 12.09 -2.25
N THR A 94 -34.10 13.00 -3.18
CA THR A 94 -33.97 12.76 -4.62
C THR A 94 -32.53 12.75 -5.13
N THR A 95 -31.52 12.96 -4.27
CA THR A 95 -30.11 12.97 -4.69
C THR A 95 -29.67 11.61 -5.23
N ALA A 96 -29.68 11.47 -6.55
CA ALA A 96 -29.32 10.22 -7.23
C ALA A 96 -27.88 9.82 -6.89
N LYS A 97 -27.71 8.58 -6.42
CA LYS A 97 -26.39 8.00 -6.15
C LYS A 97 -25.58 7.92 -7.45
N LEU A 98 -24.34 8.40 -7.42
CA LEU A 98 -23.47 8.33 -8.58
C LEU A 98 -23.07 6.88 -8.86
N VAL A 99 -23.59 6.31 -9.96
CA VAL A 99 -23.40 4.89 -10.29
C VAL A 99 -22.14 4.64 -11.13
N ARG A 100 -21.57 5.69 -11.74
CA ARG A 100 -20.39 5.60 -12.60
C ARG A 100 -19.40 6.74 -12.30
N PRO A 101 -18.09 6.50 -12.39
CA PRO A 101 -17.11 7.58 -12.32
C PRO A 101 -17.37 8.64 -13.40
N ILE A 102 -17.35 9.91 -13.00
CA ILE A 102 -17.38 11.05 -13.91
C ILE A 102 -15.95 11.54 -14.07
N GLN A 103 -15.52 11.66 -15.31
CA GLN A 103 -14.34 12.42 -15.66
C GLN A 103 -14.82 13.72 -16.33
N PRO A 104 -14.70 14.88 -15.66
CA PRO A 104 -14.97 16.16 -16.31
C PRO A 104 -14.09 16.33 -17.54
N VAL A 105 -14.56 17.10 -18.52
CA VAL A 105 -13.76 17.42 -19.72
C VAL A 105 -12.41 18.00 -19.25
N PRO A 106 -11.28 17.35 -19.60
CA PRO A 106 -9.98 17.75 -19.07
C PRO A 106 -9.63 19.17 -19.49
N THR A 107 -9.37 20.05 -18.51
CA THR A 107 -8.68 21.32 -18.73
C THR A 107 -7.22 21.18 -18.32
N GLN A 108 -6.39 22.20 -18.57
CA GLN A 108 -5.01 22.21 -18.06
C GLN A 108 -4.95 22.05 -16.54
N ARG A 109 -5.98 22.52 -15.80
CA ARG A 109 -6.08 22.44 -14.33
C ARG A 109 -6.77 21.17 -13.82
N THR A 110 -7.74 20.63 -14.56
CA THR A 110 -8.56 19.48 -14.11
C THR A 110 -8.17 18.15 -14.74
N LYS A 111 -7.08 18.09 -15.52
CA LYS A 111 -6.65 16.88 -16.22
C LYS A 111 -6.36 15.75 -15.23
N GLY A 112 -7.18 14.70 -15.31
CA GLY A 112 -7.00 13.48 -14.53
C GLY A 112 -7.76 13.43 -13.20
N ILE A 113 -8.58 14.46 -12.90
CA ILE A 113 -9.52 14.41 -11.76
C ILE A 113 -10.74 13.56 -12.16
N PHE A 114 -11.13 12.67 -11.26
CA PHE A 114 -12.36 11.89 -11.33
C PHE A 114 -13.25 12.22 -10.14
N ILE A 115 -14.55 12.04 -10.34
CA ILE A 115 -15.56 12.09 -9.29
C ILE A 115 -16.24 10.73 -9.29
N PHE A 116 -16.17 10.00 -8.19
CA PHE A 116 -16.70 8.64 -8.12
C PHE A 116 -17.20 8.31 -6.72
N SER A 117 -18.14 7.36 -6.63
CA SER A 117 -18.60 6.87 -5.34
C SER A 117 -17.74 5.73 -4.82
N SER A 118 -17.41 5.78 -3.53
CA SER A 118 -16.80 4.67 -2.81
C SER A 118 -17.84 3.60 -2.45
N MET A 119 -17.39 2.47 -1.92
CA MET A 119 -18.27 1.41 -1.41
C MET A 119 -19.08 1.85 -0.16
N TYR A 120 -18.72 2.97 0.46
CA TYR A 120 -19.30 3.49 1.70
C TYR A 120 -20.26 4.66 1.47
N ASP A 121 -20.83 4.79 0.28
CA ASP A 121 -21.70 5.91 -0.12
C ASP A 121 -21.04 7.30 0.04
N GLN A 122 -19.71 7.35 -0.02
CA GLN A 122 -18.96 8.59 -0.05
C GLN A 122 -18.69 8.98 -1.50
N LEU A 123 -18.68 10.28 -1.77
CA LEU A 123 -18.23 10.84 -3.03
C LEU A 123 -16.75 11.23 -2.88
N ILE A 124 -15.91 10.71 -3.76
CA ILE A 124 -14.48 11.00 -3.81
C ILE A 124 -14.23 11.90 -5.02
N ILE A 125 -13.52 13.00 -4.80
CA ILE A 125 -13.12 13.96 -5.83
C ILE A 125 -11.62 14.07 -5.84
N GLY A 126 -11.03 13.82 -7.01
CA GLY A 126 -9.58 13.82 -7.19
C GLY A 126 -9.15 12.67 -8.10
N PRO A 127 -7.85 12.37 -8.14
CA PRO A 127 -6.77 13.14 -7.54
C PRO A 127 -6.35 14.35 -8.37
N THR A 128 -5.70 15.32 -7.73
CA THR A 128 -4.81 16.25 -8.45
C THR A 128 -3.55 15.55 -8.99
N ALA A 129 -2.75 16.26 -9.78
CA ALA A 129 -1.55 15.71 -10.41
C ALA A 129 -0.41 16.75 -10.42
N LEU A 130 0.28 16.87 -9.29
CA LEU A 130 1.42 17.76 -9.14
C LEU A 130 2.72 16.95 -9.07
N ASP A 131 3.69 17.28 -9.93
CA ASP A 131 5.03 16.69 -9.84
C ASP A 131 5.83 17.37 -8.73
N GLN A 132 6.56 16.58 -7.94
CA GLN A 132 7.43 17.07 -6.89
C GLN A 132 8.70 16.23 -6.77
N SER A 133 9.72 16.76 -6.09
CA SER A 133 10.96 16.03 -5.78
C SER A 133 10.87 15.23 -4.48
N SER A 134 10.04 15.68 -3.52
CA SER A 134 9.89 15.04 -2.22
C SER A 134 9.20 13.67 -2.35
N ARG A 135 9.79 12.67 -1.69
CA ARG A 135 9.33 11.26 -1.65
C ARG A 135 8.41 10.96 -0.47
N VAL A 136 8.26 11.92 0.44
CA VAL A 136 7.54 11.76 1.72
C VAL A 136 6.56 12.89 2.01
N ASP A 137 6.65 14.02 1.29
CA ASP A 137 5.72 15.13 1.47
C ASP A 137 4.36 14.77 0.87
N ASP A 138 3.46 14.34 1.73
CA ASP A 138 2.06 14.08 1.48
C ASP A 138 1.16 15.04 2.26
N ASP A 139 1.66 16.23 2.63
CA ASP A 139 0.88 17.24 3.31
C ASP A 139 -0.30 17.68 2.43
N ALA A 140 -1.47 17.92 3.00
CA ALA A 140 -2.64 18.42 2.29
C ALA A 140 -2.58 19.95 2.10
N ASP A 141 -3.08 20.44 0.97
CA ASP A 141 -3.13 21.86 0.64
C ASP A 141 -4.59 22.35 0.69
N SER A 142 -4.88 23.31 1.57
CA SER A 142 -6.22 23.87 1.76
C SER A 142 -6.78 24.55 0.51
N SER A 143 -5.91 25.13 -0.34
CA SER A 143 -6.33 25.74 -1.60
C SER A 143 -6.79 24.68 -2.60
N VAL A 144 -6.08 23.55 -2.65
CA VAL A 144 -6.47 22.39 -3.47
C VAL A 144 -7.76 21.77 -2.96
N LEU A 145 -7.96 21.68 -1.64
CA LEU A 145 -9.22 21.21 -1.06
C LEU A 145 -10.39 22.07 -1.53
N LEU A 146 -10.24 23.39 -1.49
CA LEU A 146 -11.25 24.33 -1.95
C LEU A 146 -11.56 24.13 -3.44
N GLU A 147 -10.54 24.00 -4.29
CA GLU A 147 -10.73 23.72 -5.73
C GLU A 147 -11.48 22.40 -5.98
N LEU A 148 -11.18 21.34 -5.22
CA LEU A 148 -11.87 20.05 -5.34
C LEU A 148 -13.34 20.15 -4.87
N LYS A 149 -13.62 20.90 -3.81
CA LYS A 149 -14.99 21.18 -3.34
C LYS A 149 -15.79 21.98 -4.37
N GLU A 150 -15.22 23.04 -4.93
CA GLU A 150 -15.84 23.84 -5.99
C GLU A 150 -16.12 22.99 -7.25
N LEU A 151 -15.20 22.11 -7.62
CA LEU A 151 -15.42 21.16 -8.71
C LEU A 151 -16.57 20.19 -8.40
N ALA A 152 -16.67 19.69 -7.17
CA ALA A 152 -17.76 18.82 -6.73
C ALA A 152 -19.12 19.52 -6.87
N ALA A 153 -19.25 20.75 -6.37
CA ALA A 153 -20.49 21.55 -6.47
C ALA A 153 -20.87 21.85 -7.93
N ARG A 154 -19.89 22.10 -8.81
CA ARG A 154 -20.18 22.32 -10.23
C ARG A 154 -20.68 21.08 -10.95
N VAL A 155 -20.12 19.90 -10.64
CA VAL A 155 -20.48 18.64 -11.31
C VAL A 155 -21.74 18.02 -10.71
N ILE A 156 -21.99 18.23 -9.42
CA ILE A 156 -23.17 17.75 -8.71
C ILE A 156 -23.82 18.96 -8.01
N PRO A 157 -24.64 19.77 -8.70
CA PRO A 157 -25.18 21.01 -8.15
C PRO A 157 -26.05 20.86 -6.89
N SER A 158 -26.54 19.65 -6.62
CA SER A 158 -27.33 19.35 -5.42
C SER A 158 -26.48 19.07 -4.17
N ILE A 159 -25.14 19.03 -4.27
CA ILE A 159 -24.25 18.80 -3.14
C ILE A 159 -23.80 20.13 -2.54
N ASP A 160 -23.88 20.23 -1.21
CA ASP A 160 -23.16 21.26 -0.46
C ASP A 160 -21.85 20.64 0.07
N PRO A 161 -20.68 20.96 -0.52
CA PRO A 161 -19.41 20.33 -0.16
C PRO A 161 -18.94 20.66 1.26
N ASP A 162 -19.39 21.77 1.85
CA ASP A 162 -18.91 22.18 3.17
C ASP A 162 -19.60 21.38 4.29
N SER A 163 -20.92 21.26 4.23
CA SER A 163 -21.66 20.38 5.16
C SER A 163 -21.39 18.89 4.91
N ALA A 164 -21.11 18.51 3.66
CA ALA A 164 -20.83 17.13 3.30
C ALA A 164 -19.41 16.67 3.62
N TYR A 165 -18.47 17.58 3.93
CA TYR A 165 -17.07 17.25 4.10
C TYR A 165 -16.83 16.19 5.17
N VAL A 166 -16.02 15.18 4.83
CA VAL A 166 -15.61 14.11 5.74
C VAL A 166 -14.11 14.18 6.02
N GLY A 167 -13.32 14.49 4.99
CA GLY A 167 -11.87 14.51 5.10
C GLY A 167 -11.21 14.58 3.74
N GLU A 168 -9.89 14.52 3.75
CA GLU A 168 -9.05 14.54 2.56
C GLU A 168 -7.83 13.66 2.79
N TRP A 169 -7.18 13.26 1.70
CA TRP A 169 -5.89 12.61 1.78
C TRP A 169 -5.06 12.91 0.54
N VAL A 170 -3.75 12.69 0.67
CA VAL A 170 -2.80 12.84 -0.42
C VAL A 170 -2.13 11.49 -0.66
N GLY A 171 -1.94 11.15 -1.93
CA GLY A 171 -1.17 9.99 -2.35
C GLY A 171 0.01 10.38 -3.22
N LEU A 172 1.16 9.76 -2.97
CA LEU A 172 2.35 9.89 -3.80
C LEU A 172 2.43 8.75 -4.80
N ARG A 173 2.30 9.07 -6.08
CA ARG A 173 2.44 8.07 -7.14
C ARG A 173 3.93 7.88 -7.47
N PRO A 174 4.40 6.64 -7.64
CA PRO A 174 5.80 6.35 -7.96
C PRO A 174 6.08 6.60 -9.44
N ALA A 175 5.97 7.86 -9.86
CA ALA A 175 6.39 8.31 -11.18
C ALA A 175 7.91 8.47 -11.24
N THR A 176 8.45 8.41 -12.46
CA THR A 176 9.87 8.61 -12.72
C THR A 176 10.05 9.67 -13.79
N ASN A 177 11.30 10.02 -14.09
CA ASN A 177 11.67 10.83 -15.26
C ASN A 177 11.28 10.18 -16.62
N HIS A 178 10.83 8.92 -16.62
CA HIS A 178 10.33 8.22 -17.79
C HIS A 178 8.81 8.02 -17.73
N ARG A 179 8.16 7.96 -18.90
CA ARG A 179 6.70 7.71 -18.96
C ARG A 179 6.35 6.22 -18.76
N ASP A 180 7.18 5.33 -19.28
CA ASP A 180 6.92 3.89 -19.26
C ASP A 180 7.35 3.25 -17.95
N TYR A 181 6.82 2.05 -17.68
CA TYR A 181 7.23 1.25 -16.54
C TYR A 181 8.72 0.91 -16.65
N GLN A 182 9.42 0.97 -15.53
CA GLN A 182 10.83 0.66 -15.42
C GLN A 182 10.96 -0.74 -14.82
N ILE A 183 10.77 -1.77 -15.67
CA ILE A 183 10.91 -3.18 -15.26
C ILE A 183 12.16 -3.77 -15.91
N HIS A 184 13.22 -3.88 -15.11
CA HIS A 184 14.57 -4.24 -15.58
C HIS A 184 15.08 -5.48 -14.87
N LEU A 185 15.73 -6.38 -15.62
CA LEU A 185 16.38 -7.58 -15.10
C LEU A 185 17.90 -7.42 -15.20
N TYR A 186 18.60 -7.68 -14.10
CA TYR A 186 20.06 -7.77 -14.03
C TYR A 186 20.42 -9.24 -13.73
N PRO A 187 20.66 -10.07 -14.76
CA PRO A 187 20.73 -11.52 -14.60
C PRO A 187 21.91 -11.97 -13.73
N GLU A 188 23.09 -11.38 -13.96
CA GLU A 188 24.31 -11.68 -13.18
C GLU A 188 24.17 -11.33 -11.69
N LYS A 189 23.26 -10.42 -11.36
CA LYS A 189 22.99 -9.99 -9.99
C LYS A 189 21.74 -10.63 -9.41
N ARG A 190 21.01 -11.43 -10.21
CA ARG A 190 19.70 -11.99 -9.85
C ARG A 190 18.81 -10.92 -9.19
N TRP A 191 18.75 -9.75 -9.83
CA TRP A 191 18.05 -8.59 -9.34
C TRP A 191 17.05 -8.13 -10.39
N ILE A 192 15.80 -7.89 -9.97
CA ILE A 192 14.74 -7.34 -10.82
C ILE A 192 14.26 -6.05 -10.18
N THR A 193 14.23 -4.97 -10.93
CA THR A 193 13.60 -3.72 -10.49
C THR A 193 12.25 -3.58 -11.19
N ALA A 194 11.19 -3.29 -10.44
CA ALA A 194 9.86 -2.99 -10.94
C ALA A 194 9.41 -1.62 -10.38
N ALA A 195 9.68 -0.57 -11.14
CA ALA A 195 9.48 0.82 -10.76
C ALA A 195 8.67 1.59 -11.82
N GLY A 196 8.31 2.84 -11.53
CA GLY A 196 7.48 3.64 -12.45
C GLY A 196 6.05 3.11 -12.60
N ILE A 197 5.58 2.27 -11.67
CA ILE A 197 4.25 1.65 -11.70
C ILE A 197 3.21 2.67 -11.19
N ARG A 198 2.81 3.59 -12.08
CA ARG A 198 1.96 4.77 -11.78
C ARG A 198 0.46 4.44 -11.61
N SER A 199 -0.43 5.33 -12.06
CA SER A 199 -1.89 5.24 -11.85
C SER A 199 -2.56 3.99 -12.40
N THR A 200 -1.98 3.34 -13.42
CA THR A 200 -2.46 2.05 -13.95
C THR A 200 -1.93 0.85 -13.18
N GLY A 201 -1.09 1.06 -12.17
CA GLY A 201 -0.41 0.01 -11.41
C GLY A 201 -1.35 -0.97 -10.73
N LEU A 202 -2.43 -0.47 -10.11
CA LEU A 202 -3.41 -1.34 -9.46
C LEU A 202 -4.11 -2.25 -10.50
N THR A 203 -4.62 -1.67 -11.58
CA THR A 203 -5.29 -2.41 -12.65
C THR A 203 -4.34 -3.35 -13.40
N ALA A 204 -3.08 -2.96 -13.61
CA ALA A 204 -2.07 -3.74 -14.31
C ALA A 204 -1.31 -4.72 -13.41
N SER A 205 -1.56 -4.72 -12.10
CA SER A 205 -0.77 -5.46 -11.09
C SER A 205 -0.58 -6.94 -11.42
N LEU A 206 -1.65 -7.63 -11.83
CA LEU A 206 -1.59 -9.04 -12.24
C LEU A 206 -0.75 -9.26 -13.50
N GLY A 207 -0.80 -8.33 -14.46
CA GLY A 207 0.02 -8.37 -15.67
C GLY A 207 1.50 -8.13 -15.36
N VAL A 208 1.80 -7.12 -14.55
CA VAL A 208 3.15 -6.82 -14.05
C VAL A 208 3.72 -8.01 -13.28
N GLY A 209 2.93 -8.62 -12.37
CA GLY A 209 3.34 -9.81 -11.63
C GLY A 209 3.68 -11.00 -12.52
N LYS A 210 2.86 -11.28 -13.54
CA LYS A 210 3.15 -12.32 -14.54
C LYS A 210 4.42 -12.02 -15.34
N TYR A 211 4.66 -10.76 -15.68
CA TYR A 211 5.86 -10.36 -16.40
C TYR A 211 7.12 -10.52 -15.55
N VAL A 212 7.10 -10.05 -14.30
CA VAL A 212 8.19 -10.24 -13.33
C VAL A 212 8.46 -11.72 -13.08
N LEU A 213 7.41 -12.56 -12.95
CA LEU A 213 7.58 -14.01 -12.84
C LEU A 213 8.28 -14.63 -14.05
N ARG A 214 7.99 -14.16 -15.26
CA ARG A 214 8.69 -14.62 -16.48
C ARG A 214 10.17 -14.27 -16.43
N LEU A 215 10.52 -13.05 -16.00
CA LEU A 215 11.92 -12.65 -15.82
C LEU A 215 12.61 -13.51 -14.76
N LEU A 216 11.95 -13.74 -13.62
CA LEU A 216 12.47 -14.60 -12.56
C LEU A 216 12.78 -16.02 -13.06
N LYS A 217 11.88 -16.61 -13.85
CA LYS A 217 12.05 -17.94 -14.46
C LYS A 217 13.19 -18.01 -15.47
N SER A 218 13.61 -16.87 -16.04
CA SER A 218 14.73 -16.85 -16.99
C SER A 218 16.10 -16.96 -16.32
N ILE A 219 16.19 -16.68 -15.01
CA ILE A 219 17.45 -16.66 -14.25
C ILE A 219 17.50 -17.68 -13.11
N LEU A 220 16.34 -18.19 -12.69
CA LEU A 220 16.24 -19.26 -11.70
C LEU A 220 15.62 -20.49 -12.34
N ALA A 221 16.27 -21.64 -12.16
CA ALA A 221 15.62 -22.92 -12.39
C ALA A 221 14.39 -23.03 -11.49
N TYR A 222 13.28 -23.49 -12.05
CA TYR A 222 12.12 -23.83 -11.24
C TYR A 222 12.55 -24.94 -10.27
N PRO A 223 12.09 -24.92 -9.01
CA PRO A 223 12.29 -26.08 -8.16
C PRO A 223 11.75 -27.32 -8.89
N ASP A 224 12.53 -28.40 -8.93
CA ASP A 224 12.09 -29.68 -9.50
C ASP A 224 10.70 -30.07 -8.97
N ASP A 225 9.98 -30.92 -9.70
CA ASP A 225 8.57 -31.26 -9.45
C ASP A 225 8.26 -31.64 -7.99
N GLU A 226 9.22 -32.13 -7.19
CA GLU A 226 9.06 -32.37 -5.76
C GLU A 226 8.79 -31.10 -4.93
N ALA A 227 9.48 -29.99 -5.21
CA ALA A 227 9.22 -28.69 -4.57
C ALA A 227 8.04 -27.95 -5.23
N SER A 228 7.70 -28.27 -6.49
CA SER A 228 6.45 -27.81 -7.10
C SER A 228 5.23 -28.56 -6.56
N LYS A 229 5.35 -29.84 -6.18
CA LYS A 229 4.35 -30.58 -5.40
C LYS A 229 4.23 -30.03 -3.98
N SER A 230 5.33 -29.60 -3.35
CA SER A 230 5.28 -28.92 -2.05
C SER A 230 4.67 -27.51 -2.13
N ALA A 231 4.84 -26.79 -3.25
CA ALA A 231 4.23 -25.49 -3.52
C ALA A 231 2.78 -25.58 -4.02
N GLN A 232 2.40 -26.63 -4.77
CA GLN A 232 1.01 -26.98 -5.05
C GLN A 232 0.31 -27.55 -3.80
N SER A 233 1.08 -28.12 -2.87
CA SER A 233 0.68 -28.40 -1.49
C SER A 233 0.72 -27.16 -0.60
N SER A 234 1.29 -26.03 -1.05
CA SER A 234 0.98 -24.74 -0.44
C SER A 234 -0.44 -24.39 -0.89
N ARG A 235 -1.40 -25.07 -0.26
CA ARG A 235 -2.67 -24.44 0.07
C ARG A 235 -2.25 -23.08 0.61
N THR A 236 -2.71 -21.98 -0.01
CA THR A 236 -2.74 -20.71 0.72
C THR A 236 -3.28 -21.07 2.08
N SER A 237 -2.46 -20.96 3.12
CA SER A 237 -2.86 -21.50 4.41
C SER A 237 -4.19 -20.85 4.73
N PRO A 238 -5.28 -21.64 4.84
CA PRO A 238 -6.60 -21.05 4.94
C PRO A 238 -6.56 -20.13 6.14
N LEU A 239 -6.83 -18.85 5.89
CA LEU A 239 -6.92 -17.89 6.98
C LEU A 239 -7.93 -18.45 7.98
N PRO A 240 -7.60 -18.44 9.27
CA PRO A 240 -8.60 -18.73 10.28
C PRO A 240 -9.83 -17.84 10.03
N PRO A 241 -11.05 -18.31 10.34
CA PRO A 241 -12.24 -17.50 10.18
C PRO A 241 -12.04 -16.12 10.81
N VAL A 242 -12.50 -15.06 10.13
CA VAL A 242 -12.31 -13.68 10.61
C VAL A 242 -12.80 -13.50 12.04
N ALA A 243 -13.88 -14.19 12.43
CA ALA A 243 -14.39 -14.21 13.79
C ALA A 243 -13.35 -14.68 14.83
N MET A 244 -12.58 -15.73 14.52
CA MET A 244 -11.53 -16.25 15.39
C MET A 244 -10.35 -15.28 15.49
N LEU A 245 -9.95 -14.68 14.37
CA LEU A 245 -8.89 -13.66 14.37
C LEU A 245 -9.31 -12.41 15.15
N MET A 246 -10.58 -12.00 15.02
CA MET A 246 -11.17 -10.90 15.77
C MET A 246 -11.17 -11.18 17.28
N GLU A 247 -11.63 -12.36 17.70
CA GLU A 247 -11.63 -12.77 19.11
C GLU A 247 -10.21 -12.80 19.68
N GLN A 248 -9.26 -13.41 18.98
CA GLN A 248 -7.84 -13.38 19.36
C GLN A 248 -7.31 -11.94 19.49
N TYR A 249 -7.60 -11.08 18.52
CA TYR A 249 -7.17 -9.68 18.57
C TYR A 249 -7.75 -8.93 19.77
N CYS A 250 -9.06 -9.03 20.00
CA CYS A 250 -9.77 -8.31 21.05
C CYS A 250 -9.43 -8.81 22.47
N THR A 251 -9.04 -10.09 22.59
CA THR A 251 -8.65 -10.69 23.88
C THR A 251 -7.14 -10.65 24.14
N SER A 252 -6.32 -10.45 23.11
CA SER A 252 -4.87 -10.30 23.27
C SER A 252 -4.52 -8.92 23.84
N GLU A 253 -3.68 -8.88 24.88
CA GLU A 253 -3.15 -7.61 25.42
C GLU A 253 -2.29 -6.87 24.40
N ASP A 254 -1.65 -7.61 23.48
CA ASP A 254 -0.75 -7.07 22.50
C ASP A 254 -1.35 -6.94 21.09
N GLY A 255 -2.67 -7.08 20.91
CA GLY A 255 -3.34 -6.86 19.61
C GLY A 255 -2.76 -7.72 18.47
N CYS A 256 -2.38 -8.95 18.79
CA CYS A 256 -1.79 -9.91 17.86
C CYS A 256 -2.76 -11.06 17.57
N VAL A 257 -2.63 -11.64 16.38
CA VAL A 257 -3.35 -12.83 15.96
C VAL A 257 -2.38 -13.92 15.54
N GLU A 258 -2.81 -15.17 15.64
CA GLU A 258 -2.02 -16.31 15.21
C GLU A 258 -2.52 -16.85 13.87
N VAL A 259 -1.62 -16.95 12.89
CA VAL A 259 -1.91 -17.52 11.58
C VAL A 259 -0.84 -18.57 11.28
N ASN A 260 -1.21 -19.84 11.38
CA ASN A 260 -0.33 -21.01 11.19
C ASN A 260 0.89 -21.05 12.12
N GLY A 261 0.70 -20.86 13.44
CA GLY A 261 1.81 -20.91 14.39
C GLY A 261 2.70 -19.67 14.41
N PHE A 262 2.41 -18.66 13.57
CA PHE A 262 3.10 -17.39 13.56
C PHE A 262 2.22 -16.29 14.16
N LYS A 263 2.82 -15.50 15.06
CA LYS A 263 2.17 -14.35 15.70
C LYS A 263 2.31 -13.10 14.82
N TYR A 264 1.20 -12.47 14.48
CA TYR A 264 1.13 -11.26 13.64
C TYR A 264 0.46 -10.12 14.40
N LYS A 265 1.13 -8.97 14.49
CA LYS A 265 0.54 -7.73 15.01
C LYS A 265 -0.47 -7.17 14.00
N VAL A 266 -1.70 -6.90 14.43
CA VAL A 266 -2.69 -6.22 13.59
C VAL A 266 -2.40 -4.74 13.62
N THR A 267 -1.78 -4.21 12.56
CA THR A 267 -1.33 -2.80 12.52
C THR A 267 -2.27 -1.90 11.73
N HIS A 268 -3.08 -2.45 10.82
CA HIS A 268 -3.90 -1.64 9.91
C HIS A 268 -5.10 -1.02 10.64
N PRO A 269 -5.25 0.33 10.68
CA PRO A 269 -6.28 1.01 11.47
C PRO A 269 -7.72 0.57 11.15
N ILE A 270 -8.06 0.36 9.87
CA ILE A 270 -9.41 -0.07 9.47
C ILE A 270 -9.73 -1.48 9.97
N THR A 271 -8.75 -2.38 9.97
CA THR A 271 -8.94 -3.75 10.45
C THR A 271 -9.17 -3.74 11.96
N ARG A 272 -8.35 -2.97 12.70
CA ARG A 272 -8.49 -2.79 14.15
C ARG A 272 -9.87 -2.22 14.51
N PHE A 273 -10.27 -1.14 13.86
CA PHE A 273 -11.58 -0.51 14.07
C PHE A 273 -12.73 -1.47 13.77
N GLY A 274 -12.73 -2.10 12.59
CA GLY A 274 -13.80 -3.01 12.20
C GLY A 274 -13.94 -4.22 13.11
N TRP A 275 -12.83 -4.76 13.62
CA TRP A 275 -12.83 -5.88 14.56
C TRP A 275 -13.30 -5.47 15.95
N THR A 276 -12.85 -4.33 16.47
CA THR A 276 -13.34 -3.81 17.76
C THR A 276 -14.84 -3.55 17.75
N GLU A 277 -15.36 -2.86 16.72
CA GLU A 277 -16.79 -2.56 16.60
C GLU A 277 -17.65 -3.83 16.50
N GLN A 278 -17.24 -4.80 15.66
CA GLN A 278 -17.97 -6.06 15.51
C GLN A 278 -17.94 -6.92 16.78
N TYR A 279 -16.83 -6.90 17.51
CA TYR A 279 -16.70 -7.63 18.77
C TYR A 279 -17.61 -7.04 19.85
N LEU A 280 -17.62 -5.71 20.02
CA LEU A 280 -18.52 -5.02 20.95
C LEU A 280 -20.00 -5.25 20.61
N ALA A 281 -20.36 -5.20 19.32
CA ALA A 281 -21.72 -5.47 18.88
C ALA A 281 -22.19 -6.90 19.21
N ARG A 282 -21.27 -7.88 19.16
CA ARG A 282 -21.56 -9.27 19.59
C ARG A 282 -21.75 -9.39 21.09
N GLU A 283 -20.87 -8.82 21.91
CA GLU A 283 -21.01 -8.86 23.37
C GLU A 283 -22.33 -8.22 23.83
N ILE A 284 -22.71 -7.10 23.23
CA ILE A 284 -24.00 -6.45 23.51
C ILE A 284 -25.16 -7.37 23.12
N ASN A 285 -25.09 -8.02 21.96
CA ASN A 285 -26.17 -8.90 21.50
C ASN A 285 -26.28 -10.17 22.35
N ASP A 286 -25.17 -10.75 22.78
CA ASP A 286 -25.13 -11.92 23.66
C ASP A 286 -25.63 -11.57 25.07
N PHE A 287 -25.27 -10.38 25.59
CA PHE A 287 -25.84 -9.83 26.81
C PHE A 287 -27.37 -9.65 26.71
N MET A 288 -27.86 -9.05 25.63
CA MET A 288 -29.31 -8.87 25.42
C MET A 288 -30.06 -10.19 25.25
N THR A 289 -29.43 -11.19 24.61
CA THR A 289 -30.00 -12.53 24.43
C THR A 289 -30.05 -13.30 25.76
N SER A 290 -29.02 -13.17 26.59
CA SER A 290 -29.01 -13.76 27.95
C SER A 290 -30.00 -13.09 28.90
N CYS A 291 -30.23 -11.77 28.78
CA CYS A 291 -31.24 -11.06 29.56
C CYS A 291 -32.69 -11.34 29.13
N SER A 292 -32.93 -11.78 27.89
CA SER A 292 -34.27 -12.13 27.39
C SER A 292 -34.68 -13.59 27.68
N LEU A 293 -33.77 -14.39 28.25
CA LEU A 293 -34.02 -15.74 28.76
C LEU A 293 -34.34 -15.76 30.27
N PHE A 294 -34.41 -14.59 30.92
CA PHE A 294 -34.85 -14.40 32.31
C PHE A 294 -36.24 -13.78 32.40
#